data_AF-A0A150XKE0-F1
#
_entry.id   AF-A0A150XKE0-F1
#
_cell.length_a   1.000
_cell.length_b   1.000
_cell.length_c   1.000
_cell.angle_alpha   90.00
_cell.angle_beta   90.00
_cell.angle_gamma   90.00
#
_symmetry.space_group_name_H-M   'P 1'
#
loop_
_entity.id
_entity.type
_entity.pdbx_description
1 polymer ?
#
loop_
_entity_poly.entity_id
_entity_poly.type
_entity_poly.pdbx_seq_one_letter_code
_entity_poly.pdbx_strand_id
1 'polypeptide(L)'
;MAGIFVLLGAEFVAITQILVYVGGILILMVFGIMLTNRLSQAKVETEVYNKFFGILISVGLFYILAKAIEMADFANMGWMKNAPSSPSSVRDLGMKIMTDYVLVFEVIGILLLLALIGAVRIAGNTREEGADAA
;
A
#
# COMPACT_ATOMS: atom_id res chain seq x y z
N MET A 1 4.36 -1.94 -12.56
CA MET A 1 3.39 -0.89 -12.18
C MET A 1 3.90 0.52 -12.45
N ALA A 2 5.04 0.96 -11.89
CA ALA A 2 5.55 2.32 -12.14
C ALA A 2 5.68 2.67 -13.64
N GLY A 3 6.22 1.76 -14.47
CA GLY A 3 6.27 1.97 -15.93
C GLY A 3 4.90 2.14 -16.60
N ILE A 4 3.86 1.45 -16.11
CA ILE A 4 2.49 1.63 -16.62
C ILE A 4 1.96 3.02 -16.24
N PHE A 5 2.26 3.52 -15.04
CA PHE A 5 1.90 4.88 -14.66
C PHE A 5 2.58 5.94 -15.52
N VAL A 6 3.85 5.74 -15.90
CA VAL A 6 4.51 6.62 -16.88
C VAL A 6 3.78 6.60 -18.22
N LEU A 7 3.43 5.41 -18.73
CA LEU A 7 2.68 5.27 -19.99
C LEU A 7 1.28 5.92 -19.94
N LEU A 8 0.67 6.00 -18.75
CA LEU A 8 -0.62 6.67 -18.52
C LEU A 8 -0.48 8.18 -18.23
N GLY A 9 0.72 8.76 -18.34
CA GLY A 9 0.94 10.19 -18.09
C GLY A 9 0.91 10.58 -16.60
N ALA A 10 1.11 9.62 -15.70
CA ALA A 10 1.12 9.77 -14.24
C ALA A 10 2.53 9.68 -13.64
N GLU A 11 3.43 10.56 -14.08
CA GLU A 11 4.86 10.52 -13.76
C GLU A 11 5.16 10.69 -12.26
N PHE A 12 4.49 11.61 -11.59
CA PHE A 12 4.66 11.84 -10.15
C PHE A 12 4.34 10.59 -9.31
N VAL A 13 3.24 9.92 -9.65
CA VAL A 13 2.81 8.68 -8.98
C VAL A 13 3.79 7.55 -9.29
N ALA A 14 4.28 7.47 -10.52
CA ALA A 14 5.29 6.48 -10.90
C ALA A 14 6.59 6.62 -10.09
N ILE A 15 7.10 7.85 -9.92
CA ILE A 15 8.31 8.12 -9.14
C ILE A 15 8.06 7.83 -7.66
N THR A 16 6.92 8.27 -7.11
CA THR A 16 6.55 8.02 -5.72
C THR A 16 6.42 6.52 -5.43
N GLN A 17 5.89 5.73 -6.38
CA GLN A 17 5.83 4.27 -6.27
C GLN A 17 7.21 3.66 -6.07
N ILE A 18 8.21 4.11 -6.83
CA ILE A 18 9.59 3.62 -6.68
C ILE A 18 10.16 4.08 -5.33
N LEU A 19 10.03 5.38 -5.00
CA LEU A 19 10.61 5.95 -3.79
C LEU A 19 10.05 5.32 -2.51
N VAL A 20 8.72 5.21 -2.39
CA VAL A 20 8.07 4.76 -1.15
C VAL A 20 7.97 3.24 -1.10
N TYR A 21 7.47 2.60 -2.16
CA TYR A 21 7.24 1.17 -2.13
C TYR A 21 8.54 0.39 -2.27
N VAL A 22 9.37 0.72 -3.26
CA VAL A 22 10.65 0.03 -3.47
C VAL A 22 11.71 0.54 -2.49
N GLY A 23 11.87 1.86 -2.36
CA GLY A 23 12.90 2.47 -1.52
C GLY A 23 12.65 2.38 -0.01
N GLY A 24 11.39 2.39 0.43
CA GLY A 24 11.03 2.32 1.85
C GLY A 24 10.53 0.92 2.25
N ILE A 25 9.31 0.59 1.81
CA ILE A 25 8.53 -0.53 2.34
C ILE A 25 9.20 -1.87 2.04
N LEU A 26 9.56 -2.14 0.77
CA LEU A 26 10.17 -3.41 0.38
C LEU A 26 11.52 -3.62 1.07
N ILE A 27 12.34 -2.59 1.19
CA ILE A 27 13.64 -2.68 1.88
C ILE A 27 13.43 -2.99 3.37
N LEU A 28 12.49 -2.32 4.05
CA LEU A 28 12.16 -2.62 5.45
C LEU A 28 11.61 -4.04 5.62
N MET A 29 10.75 -4.51 4.71
CA MET A 29 10.25 -5.89 4.74
C MET A 29 11.39 -6.90 4.54
N VAL A 30 12.31 -6.67 3.61
CA VAL A 30 13.47 -7.55 3.40
C VAL A 30 14.34 -7.60 4.65
N PHE A 31 14.62 -6.47 5.29
CA PHE A 31 15.32 -6.46 6.58
C PHE A 31 14.57 -7.26 7.66
N GLY A 32 13.26 -7.08 7.79
CA GLY A 32 12.43 -7.83 8.72
C GLY A 32 12.45 -9.35 8.46
N ILE A 33 12.36 -9.75 7.19
CA ILE A 33 12.45 -11.15 6.77
C ILE A 33 13.86 -11.69 7.06
N MET A 34 14.92 -10.96 6.73
CA MET A 34 16.30 -11.39 6.98
C MET A 34 16.58 -11.60 8.48
N LEU A 35 16.05 -10.73 9.35
CA LEU A 35 16.16 -10.86 10.80
C LEU A 35 15.34 -12.06 11.32
N THR A 36 14.17 -12.31 10.76
CA THR A 36 13.26 -13.40 11.21
C THR A 36 13.64 -14.77 10.64
N ASN A 37 14.29 -14.83 9.46
CA ASN A 37 14.57 -16.07 8.74
C ASN A 37 15.45 -17.05 9.54
N ARG A 38 16.24 -16.58 10.52
CA ARG A 38 17.03 -17.45 11.40
C ARG A 38 16.19 -18.25 12.42
N LEU A 39 14.90 -17.95 12.56
CA LEU A 39 13.97 -18.63 13.49
C LEU A 39 13.13 -19.73 12.80
N SER A 40 13.19 -19.86 11.47
CA SER A 40 12.24 -20.66 10.67
C SER A 40 12.82 -21.99 10.15
N GLN A 41 13.45 -22.80 11.02
CA GLN A 41 13.82 -24.19 10.68
C GLN A 41 12.72 -25.21 11.03
N ALA A 42 11.59 -24.78 11.60
CA ALA A 42 10.45 -25.65 11.81
C ALA A 42 9.69 -25.83 10.48
N LYS A 43 9.72 -27.05 9.93
CA LYS A 43 8.93 -27.44 8.76
C LYS A 43 7.45 -27.39 9.15
N VAL A 44 6.80 -26.25 8.93
CA VAL A 44 5.35 -26.12 9.12
C VAL A 44 4.68 -26.83 7.95
N GLU A 45 4.34 -28.10 8.12
CA GLU A 45 3.45 -28.79 7.19
C GLU A 45 2.02 -28.33 7.47
N THR A 46 1.65 -27.19 6.87
CA THR A 46 0.27 -26.73 6.86
C THR A 46 -0.51 -27.60 5.88
N GLU A 47 -1.39 -28.47 6.39
CA GLU A 47 -2.38 -29.14 5.55
C GLU A 47 -3.31 -28.10 4.93
N VAL A 48 -3.23 -27.95 3.60
CA VAL A 48 -3.95 -26.92 2.84
C VAL A 48 -5.37 -27.40 2.53
N TYR A 49 -6.16 -27.70 3.57
CA TYR A 49 -7.50 -28.28 3.42
C TYR A 49 -8.48 -27.35 2.67
N ASN A 50 -8.27 -26.03 2.75
CA ASN A 50 -9.13 -25.04 2.11
C ASN A 50 -8.66 -24.54 0.73
N LYS A 51 -7.67 -25.21 0.11
CA LYS A 51 -7.14 -24.77 -1.20
C LYS A 51 -8.22 -24.71 -2.28
N PHE A 52 -9.15 -25.67 -2.28
CA PHE A 52 -10.24 -25.72 -3.25
C PHE A 52 -11.20 -24.54 -3.12
N PHE A 53 -11.66 -24.24 -1.90
CA PHE A 53 -12.51 -23.07 -1.64
C PHE A 53 -11.78 -21.75 -1.94
N GLY A 54 -10.50 -21.64 -1.60
CA GLY A 54 -9.69 -20.47 -1.93
C GLY A 54 -9.63 -20.20 -3.43
N ILE A 55 -9.35 -21.24 -4.23
CA ILE A 55 -9.34 -21.13 -5.70
C ILE A 55 -10.73 -20.78 -6.22
N LEU A 56 -11.78 -21.45 -5.74
CA LEU A 56 -13.15 -21.20 -6.18
C LEU A 56 -13.58 -19.74 -5.95
N ILE A 57 -13.28 -19.20 -4.77
CA ILE A 57 -13.58 -17.80 -4.43
C ILE A 57 -12.75 -16.83 -5.27
N SER A 58 -11.44 -17.08 -5.44
CA SER A 58 -10.58 -16.22 -6.26
C SER A 58 -11.04 -16.17 -7.72
N VAL A 59 -11.39 -17.32 -8.30
CA VAL A 59 -11.89 -17.40 -9.69
C VAL A 59 -13.27 -16.75 -9.80
N GLY A 60 -14.17 -16.99 -8.84
CA GLY A 60 -15.48 -16.35 -8.80
C GLY A 60 -15.37 -14.83 -8.74
N LEU A 61 -14.53 -14.30 -7.85
CA LEU A 61 -14.27 -12.86 -7.73
C LEU A 61 -13.66 -12.29 -9.01
N PHE A 62 -12.68 -12.96 -9.59
CA PHE A 62 -12.07 -12.55 -10.86
C PHE A 62 -13.10 -12.47 -11.99
N TYR A 63 -13.97 -13.47 -12.11
CA TYR A 63 -15.02 -13.50 -13.12
C TYR A 63 -16.03 -12.36 -12.93
N ILE A 64 -16.46 -12.10 -11.70
CA ILE A 64 -17.38 -10.99 -11.38
C ILE A 64 -16.74 -9.65 -11.74
N LEU A 65 -15.47 -9.42 -11.38
CA LEU A 65 -14.76 -8.18 -11.72
C LEU A 65 -14.56 -8.02 -13.23
N ALA A 66 -14.20 -9.10 -13.94
CA ALA A 66 -14.06 -9.08 -15.40
C ALA A 66 -15.39 -8.73 -16.08
N LYS A 67 -16.50 -9.35 -15.67
CA LYS A 67 -17.84 -9.03 -16.18
C LYS A 67 -18.26 -7.61 -15.85
N ALA A 68 -17.97 -7.13 -14.65
CA ALA A 68 -18.27 -5.75 -14.26
C ALA A 68 -17.52 -4.75 -15.15
N ILE A 69 -16.26 -5.00 -15.50
CA ILE A 69 -15.48 -4.16 -16.40
C ILE A 69 -16.01 -4.23 -17.84
N GLU A 70 -16.37 -5.42 -18.34
CA GLU A 70 -16.96 -5.57 -19.68
C GLU A 70 -18.32 -4.87 -19.83
N MET A 71 -19.16 -4.93 -18.80
CA MET A 71 -20.48 -4.30 -18.78
C MET A 71 -20.40 -2.79 -18.49
N ALA A 72 -19.29 -2.31 -17.92
CA ALA A 72 -19.13 -0.91 -17.60
C ALA A 72 -18.91 -0.08 -18.87
N ASP A 73 -19.87 0.79 -19.16
CA ASP A 73 -19.74 1.78 -20.22
C ASP A 73 -18.95 2.99 -19.72
N PHE A 74 -17.62 2.85 -19.72
CA PHE A 74 -16.71 3.92 -19.29
C PHE A 74 -16.83 5.19 -20.14
N ALA A 75 -17.16 5.06 -21.43
CA ALA A 75 -17.29 6.18 -22.35
C ALA A 75 -18.46 7.11 -21.99
N ASN A 76 -19.52 6.55 -21.39
CA ASN A 76 -20.67 7.34 -20.96
C ASN A 76 -20.56 7.93 -19.55
N MET A 77 -19.52 7.60 -18.79
CA MET A 77 -19.34 8.12 -17.45
C MET A 77 -18.88 9.59 -17.46
N GLY A 78 -19.56 10.43 -16.69
CA GLY A 78 -19.30 11.88 -16.65
C GLY A 78 -17.88 12.25 -16.24
N TRP A 79 -17.22 11.44 -15.41
CA TRP A 79 -15.83 11.68 -14.99
C TRP A 79 -14.81 11.40 -16.11
N MET A 80 -15.12 10.49 -17.04
CA MET A 80 -14.27 10.21 -18.20
C MET A 80 -14.43 11.29 -19.28
N LYS A 81 -15.65 11.81 -19.46
CA LYS A 81 -15.93 12.93 -20.38
C LYS A 81 -15.25 14.24 -19.96
N ASN A 82 -15.12 14.46 -18.65
CA ASN A 82 -14.48 15.64 -18.07
C ASN A 82 -13.00 15.40 -17.73
N ALA A 83 -12.43 14.27 -18.15
CA ALA A 83 -11.03 13.97 -17.88
C ALA A 83 -10.13 14.96 -18.62
N PRO A 84 -9.17 15.63 -17.94
CA PRO A 84 -8.22 16.50 -18.60
C PRO A 84 -7.42 15.72 -19.65
N SER A 85 -7.34 16.26 -20.86
CA SER A 85 -6.57 15.66 -21.97
C SER A 85 -5.06 15.86 -21.82
N SER A 86 -4.65 16.70 -20.87
CA SER A 86 -3.25 17.06 -20.62
C SER A 86 -2.60 16.08 -19.63
N PRO A 87 -1.29 15.80 -19.75
CA PRO A 87 -0.54 15.03 -18.78
C PRO A 87 -0.72 15.57 -17.36
N SER A 88 -0.71 14.68 -16.37
CA SER A 88 -0.90 15.08 -14.98
C SER A 88 0.25 15.98 -14.51
N SER A 89 -0.09 17.20 -14.08
CA SER A 89 0.88 18.18 -13.58
C SER A 89 1.06 18.04 -12.07
N VAL A 90 2.32 18.00 -11.62
CA VAL A 90 2.67 18.02 -10.18
C VAL A 90 2.08 19.25 -9.49
N ARG A 91 2.04 20.39 -10.19
CA ARG A 91 1.49 21.64 -9.65
C ARG A 91 0.00 21.50 -9.36
N ASP A 92 -0.76 20.94 -10.30
CA ASP A 92 -2.22 20.80 -10.15
C ASP A 92 -2.56 19.80 -9.04
N LEU A 93 -1.77 18.73 -8.92
CA LEU A 93 -1.89 17.79 -7.81
C LEU A 93 -1.62 18.48 -6.46
N GLY A 94 -0.53 19.24 -6.36
CA GLY A 94 -0.18 19.98 -5.16
C GLY A 94 -1.27 21.00 -4.77
N MET A 95 -1.82 21.72 -5.74
CA MET A 95 -2.93 22.64 -5.51
C MET A 95 -4.16 21.93 -4.97
N LYS A 96 -4.58 20.81 -5.58
CA LYS A 96 -5.74 20.03 -5.09
C LYS A 96 -5.52 19.49 -3.68
N ILE A 97 -4.32 19.01 -3.36
CA ILE A 97 -3.98 18.55 -2.01
C ILE A 97 -4.06 19.70 -1.00
N MET A 98 -3.58 20.89 -1.38
CA MET A 98 -3.54 22.07 -0.51
C MET A 98 -4.83 22.89 -0.48
N THR A 99 -5.86 22.52 -1.25
CA THR A 99 -7.14 23.24 -1.28
C THR A 99 -8.30 22.29 -1.00
N ASP A 100 -8.59 21.38 -1.92
CA ASP A 100 -9.74 20.48 -1.84
C ASP A 100 -9.53 19.33 -0.84
N TYR A 101 -8.29 18.83 -0.70
CA TYR A 101 -7.97 17.64 0.09
C TYR A 101 -7.09 17.92 1.33
N VAL A 102 -7.09 19.15 1.84
CA VAL A 102 -6.28 19.56 3.00
C VAL A 102 -6.57 18.68 4.22
N LEU A 103 -7.85 18.41 4.49
CA LEU A 103 -8.23 17.58 5.63
C LEU A 103 -7.72 16.14 5.49
N VAL A 104 -7.76 15.58 4.29
CA VAL A 104 -7.24 14.22 4.02
C VAL A 104 -5.73 14.19 4.22
N PHE A 105 -5.02 15.21 3.74
CA PHE A 105 -3.58 15.33 3.93
C PHE A 105 -3.20 15.38 5.42
N GLU A 106 -3.90 16.18 6.22
CA GLU A 106 -3.67 16.30 7.66
C GLU A 106 -3.92 14.98 8.39
N VAL A 107 -5.02 14.29 8.06
CA VAL A 107 -5.35 12.98 8.65
C VAL A 107 -4.28 11.94 8.32
N ILE A 108 -3.74 11.93 7.10
CA ILE A 108 -2.61 11.05 6.74
C ILE A 108 -1.35 11.43 7.53
N GLY A 109 -1.08 12.72 7.74
CA GLY A 109 0.02 13.18 8.59
C GLY A 109 -0.08 12.66 10.03
N ILE A 110 -1.26 12.78 10.64
CA ILE A 110 -1.55 12.23 11.97
C ILE A 110 -1.41 10.70 11.98
N LEU A 111 -1.91 10.02 10.94
CA LEU A 111 -1.78 8.57 10.81
C LEU A 111 -0.31 8.14 10.79
N LEU A 112 0.54 8.84 10.04
CA LEU A 112 1.99 8.57 9.97
C LEU A 112 2.69 8.86 11.30
N LEU A 113 2.30 9.93 12.00
CA LEU A 113 2.79 10.23 13.34
C LEU A 113 2.46 9.09 14.31
N LEU A 114 1.21 8.64 14.32
CA LEU A 114 0.77 7.54 15.18
C LEU A 114 1.47 6.22 14.81
N ALA A 115 1.66 5.95 13.52
CA ALA A 115 2.40 4.79 13.06
C ALA A 115 3.86 4.81 13.55
N LEU A 116 4.53 5.97 13.51
CA LEU A 116 5.89 6.14 14.02
C LEU A 116 5.95 5.91 15.54
N ILE A 117 5.05 6.54 16.31
CA ILE A 117 4.97 6.36 17.76
C ILE A 117 4.74 4.88 18.11
N GLY A 118 3.80 4.23 17.42
CA GLY A 118 3.50 2.81 17.60
C GLY A 118 4.70 1.92 17.28
N ALA A 119 5.38 2.16 16.16
CA ALA A 119 6.57 1.41 15.76
C ALA A 119 7.71 1.56 16.80
N VAL A 120 7.98 2.77 17.26
CA VAL A 120 9.00 3.03 18.30
C VAL A 120 8.63 2.37 19.63
N ARG A 121 7.35 2.39 20.02
CA ARG A 121 6.90 1.77 21.27
C ARG A 121 7.01 0.24 21.25
N ILE A 122 6.78 -0.38 20.10
CA ILE A 122 6.90 -1.84 19.89
C ILE A 122 8.37 -2.26 19.79
N ALA A 123 9.19 -1.50 19.07
CA ALA A 123 10.61 -1.78 18.91
C ALA A 123 11.45 -1.40 20.15
N GLY A 124 10.94 -0.47 20.97
CA GLY A 124 11.57 -0.01 22.20
C GLY A 124 11.57 -1.10 23.27
N ASN A 125 12.76 -1.63 23.55
CA ASN A 125 12.95 -2.66 24.57
C ASN A 125 12.93 -2.00 25.96
N THR A 126 11.82 -2.10 26.70
CA THR A 126 11.82 -1.74 28.11
C THR A 126 12.69 -2.76 28.85
N ARG A 127 13.98 -2.46 29.01
CA ARG A 127 14.79 -3.14 30.02
C ARG A 127 14.28 -2.63 31.35
N GLU A 128 13.48 -3.44 32.03
CA GLU A 128 13.25 -3.25 33.46
C GLU A 128 14.62 -3.36 34.14
N GLU A 129 15.22 -2.21 34.45
CA GLU A 129 16.36 -2.14 35.36
C GLU A 129 15.88 -2.72 36.70
N GLY A 130 16.53 -3.80 37.12
CA GLY A 130 16.17 -4.57 38.30
C GLY A 130 16.05 -3.70 39.53
N ALA A 131 14.82 -3.54 40.01
CA ALA A 131 14.50 -3.11 41.38
C ALA A 131 14.62 -4.29 42.37
N ASP A 132 15.64 -5.14 42.18
CA ASP A 132 15.97 -6.29 43.04
C ASP A 132 17.37 -6.12 43.66
N ALA A 133 17.72 -4.88 43.95
CA ALA A 133 18.88 -4.50 44.75
C ALA A 133 18.46 -3.52 45.85
N ALA A 134 17.68 -4.01 46.82
CA ALA A 134 17.48 -3.38 48.12
C ALA A 134 17.24 -4.46 49.19
#